data_AF-A0A511T003-F1
#
_entry.id   AF-A0A511T003-F1
#
_cell.length_a   1.000
_cell.length_b   1.000
_cell.length_c   1.000
_cell.angle_alpha   90.00
_cell.angle_beta   90.00
_cell.angle_gamma   90.00
#
_symmetry.space_group_name_H-M   'P 1'
#
loop_
_entity.id
_entity.type
_entity.pdbx_description
1 polymer ?
#
loop_
_entity_poly.entity_id
_entity_poly.type
_entity_poly.pdbx_seq_one_letter_code
_entity_poly.pdbx_strand_id
1 'polypeptide(L)'
;MGPGLALVVLGGTGLYALVHPRSPSAPAPTETRAPPSPTAPQATRAPAPRPAAPTAQATSPKAAVPTDDAEQKTRREAARQSARQYRAGRFNAFFRKEVFVEELARDGASRIDGLRSELADPTALQQLPADARFMENKPEPVLERMAMIDLLFELAPNEPAARDAMTSLALSPIDSGLSEPVKKGLVGEKYDLLFRLAQVDRQLAVDTYTRLDNPRLKSLLREALMAGLAESGASPAEVQRMTAHL
;
A
#
# COMPACT_ATOMS: atom_id res chain seq x y z
N MET A 1 42.75 21.52 32.63
CA MET A 1 41.48 21.24 33.34
C MET A 1 40.34 21.49 32.35
N GLY A 2 39.90 20.45 31.64
CA GLY A 2 38.77 20.50 30.73
C GLY A 2 38.01 19.17 30.86
N PRO A 3 36.68 19.17 31.10
CA PRO A 3 35.95 17.97 31.45
C PRO A 3 35.66 17.11 30.23
N GLY A 4 35.77 15.80 30.44
CA GLY A 4 35.52 14.75 29.45
C GLY A 4 34.05 14.53 29.14
N LEU A 5 33.82 13.94 27.97
CA LEU A 5 32.53 13.47 27.51
C LEU A 5 32.71 11.99 27.17
N ALA A 6 32.31 11.13 28.11
CA ALA A 6 32.23 9.69 27.92
C ALA A 6 30.80 9.34 27.47
N LEU A 7 30.67 8.87 26.23
CA LEU A 7 29.42 8.38 25.66
C LEU A 7 29.34 6.87 25.94
N VAL A 8 28.47 6.50 26.89
CA VAL A 8 28.12 5.10 27.18
C VAL A 8 26.94 4.72 26.31
N VAL A 9 27.16 3.84 25.35
CA VAL A 9 26.11 3.22 24.53
C VAL A 9 25.80 1.85 25.13
N LEU A 10 24.68 1.76 25.85
CA LEU A 10 24.10 0.49 26.30
C LEU A 10 23.11 0.00 25.23
N GLY A 11 23.55 -0.92 24.38
CA GLY A 11 22.68 -1.68 23.47
C GLY A 11 22.39 -3.05 24.05
N GLY A 12 21.23 -3.22 24.70
CA GLY A 12 20.72 -4.51 25.16
C GLY A 12 19.86 -5.16 24.09
N THR A 13 20.32 -6.26 23.51
CA THR A 13 19.55 -7.11 22.59
C THR A 13 18.88 -8.24 23.36
N GLY A 14 17.56 -8.11 23.58
CA GLY A 14 16.73 -9.18 24.13
C GLY A 14 16.28 -10.16 23.05
N LEU A 15 16.69 -11.43 23.18
CA LEU A 15 16.17 -12.57 22.42
C LEU A 15 14.71 -12.86 22.81
N TYR A 16 13.84 -13.02 21.84
CA TYR A 16 12.57 -13.73 22.02
C TYR A 16 12.57 -15.03 21.21
N ALA A 17 12.63 -16.14 21.93
CA ALA A 17 12.39 -17.48 21.42
C ALA A 17 10.88 -17.78 21.51
N LEU A 18 10.24 -18.14 20.39
CA LEU A 18 8.84 -18.58 20.36
C LEU A 18 8.74 -20.07 20.03
N VAL A 19 8.45 -20.83 21.08
CA VAL A 19 8.06 -22.25 21.08
C VAL A 19 6.68 -22.40 20.42
N HIS A 20 6.56 -23.29 19.43
CA HIS A 20 5.27 -23.70 18.86
C HIS A 20 4.97 -25.16 19.24
N PRO A 21 3.83 -25.47 19.90
CA PRO A 21 3.30 -26.81 19.94
C PRO A 21 2.44 -27.11 18.70
N ARG A 22 2.65 -28.33 18.21
CA ARG A 22 2.11 -29.01 17.03
C ARG A 22 0.77 -29.66 17.38
N SER A 23 -0.22 -29.66 16.48
CA SER A 23 -1.36 -30.60 16.50
C SER A 23 -2.21 -30.55 15.21
N PRO A 24 -3.00 -31.60 14.91
CA PRO A 24 -2.85 -32.39 13.68
C PRO A 24 -3.98 -32.28 12.65
N SER A 25 -3.75 -32.95 11.52
CA SER A 25 -4.51 -33.03 10.26
C SER A 25 -5.83 -33.82 10.25
N ALA A 26 -6.60 -33.55 9.17
CA ALA A 26 -7.46 -34.46 8.37
C ALA A 26 -8.97 -34.51 8.69
N PRO A 27 -9.87 -34.99 7.78
CA PRO A 27 -9.76 -35.28 6.33
C PRO A 27 -10.88 -34.66 5.43
N ALA A 28 -10.73 -34.76 4.10
CA ALA A 28 -11.82 -34.72 3.10
C ALA A 28 -12.22 -36.18 2.73
N PRO A 29 -13.44 -36.52 2.24
CA PRO A 29 -13.87 -36.31 0.83
C PRO A 29 -15.41 -36.11 0.68
N THR A 30 -16.03 -35.91 -0.50
CA THR A 30 -16.52 -36.98 -1.40
C THR A 30 -17.19 -36.37 -2.65
N GLU A 31 -16.96 -37.03 -3.79
CA GLU A 31 -17.53 -36.85 -5.14
C GLU A 31 -19.07 -36.97 -5.20
N THR A 32 -19.73 -36.38 -6.21
CA THR A 32 -20.92 -36.96 -6.86
C THR A 32 -21.14 -36.40 -8.29
N ARG A 33 -20.80 -37.23 -9.30
CA ARG A 33 -21.52 -37.60 -10.55
C ARG A 33 -22.31 -36.58 -11.41
N ALA A 34 -21.91 -36.50 -12.69
CA ALA A 34 -22.78 -36.41 -13.89
C ALA A 34 -23.41 -37.80 -14.21
N PRO A 35 -24.45 -38.02 -15.08
CA PRO A 35 -24.55 -37.67 -16.53
C PRO A 35 -26.04 -37.54 -17.05
N PRO A 36 -26.49 -37.86 -18.31
CA PRO A 36 -26.05 -37.62 -19.72
C PRO A 36 -27.15 -37.04 -20.71
N SER A 37 -26.70 -36.49 -21.88
CA SER A 37 -27.18 -36.65 -23.31
C SER A 37 -28.64 -36.35 -23.78
N PRO A 38 -29.02 -36.30 -25.10
CA PRO A 38 -28.31 -36.06 -26.40
C PRO A 38 -29.08 -35.24 -27.52
N THR A 39 -28.40 -35.02 -28.67
CA THR A 39 -28.88 -34.97 -30.09
C THR A 39 -29.21 -33.64 -30.83
N ALA A 40 -28.64 -33.55 -32.04
CA ALA A 40 -28.58 -32.52 -33.11
C ALA A 40 -29.90 -32.40 -33.97
N PRO A 41 -30.02 -31.76 -35.19
CA PRO A 41 -29.00 -31.22 -36.15
C PRO A 41 -29.33 -29.94 -36.99
N GLN A 42 -28.28 -29.45 -37.69
CA GLN A 42 -28.18 -28.78 -39.02
C GLN A 42 -29.18 -27.69 -39.50
N ALA A 43 -28.61 -26.57 -39.99
CA ALA A 43 -28.94 -26.03 -41.32
C ALA A 43 -27.83 -25.13 -41.89
N THR A 44 -27.24 -25.59 -42.99
CA THR A 44 -26.28 -24.94 -43.88
C THR A 44 -26.98 -23.91 -44.76
N ARG A 45 -26.44 -22.69 -44.93
CA ARG A 45 -26.68 -21.86 -46.13
C ARG A 45 -25.64 -20.75 -46.33
N ALA A 46 -24.82 -20.95 -47.35
CA ALA A 46 -24.22 -19.95 -48.23
C ALA A 46 -24.40 -20.49 -49.67
N PRO A 47 -24.08 -19.79 -50.78
CA PRO A 47 -23.59 -18.42 -50.98
C PRO A 47 -24.35 -17.65 -52.11
N ALA A 48 -24.02 -16.37 -52.36
CA ALA A 48 -23.73 -15.85 -53.71
C ALA A 48 -23.31 -14.35 -53.70
N PRO A 49 -22.55 -13.88 -54.72
CA PRO A 49 -21.70 -12.67 -54.66
C PRO A 49 -22.05 -11.54 -55.66
N ARG A 50 -21.26 -10.44 -55.58
CA ARG A 50 -20.97 -9.33 -56.55
C ARG A 50 -21.86 -8.07 -56.56
N PRO A 51 -21.37 -6.91 -57.08
CA PRO A 51 -19.98 -6.44 -57.30
C PRO A 51 -19.71 -5.00 -56.77
N ALA A 52 -18.45 -4.60 -56.88
CA ALA A 52 -17.79 -3.38 -56.39
C ALA A 52 -18.25 -2.03 -57.00
N ALA A 53 -18.08 -0.94 -56.23
CA ALA A 53 -17.36 0.28 -56.63
C ALA A 53 -17.25 1.30 -55.45
N PRO A 54 -16.27 2.22 -55.47
CA PRO A 54 -15.68 2.80 -54.26
C PRO A 54 -16.21 4.19 -53.92
N THR A 55 -16.20 4.54 -52.63
CA THR A 55 -16.04 5.95 -52.24
C THR A 55 -15.26 6.01 -50.94
N ALA A 56 -13.98 6.37 -51.09
CA ALA A 56 -13.17 6.82 -49.99
C ALA A 56 -13.72 8.16 -49.50
N GLN A 57 -14.29 8.18 -48.30
CA GLN A 57 -14.32 9.39 -47.49
C GLN A 57 -13.58 9.06 -46.20
N ALA A 58 -12.43 9.73 -46.06
CA ALA A 58 -11.60 9.71 -44.89
C ALA A 58 -12.43 10.09 -43.67
N THR A 59 -12.82 9.10 -42.88
CA THR A 59 -13.17 9.32 -41.49
C THR A 59 -11.91 9.85 -40.81
N SER A 60 -11.91 11.13 -40.50
CA SER A 60 -10.96 11.74 -39.57
C SER A 60 -10.79 10.80 -38.37
N PRO A 61 -9.57 10.54 -37.88
CA PRO A 61 -9.40 9.75 -36.67
C PRO A 61 -10.13 10.47 -35.55
N LYS A 62 -11.31 9.95 -35.19
CA LYS A 62 -12.02 10.30 -33.97
C LYS A 62 -10.99 10.08 -32.87
N ALA A 63 -10.50 11.18 -32.30
CA ALA A 63 -9.60 11.14 -31.16
C ALA A 63 -10.22 10.15 -30.15
N ALA A 64 -9.52 9.04 -29.92
CA ALA A 64 -9.96 8.06 -28.96
C ALA A 64 -10.08 8.80 -27.62
N VAL A 65 -11.31 8.90 -27.10
CA VAL A 65 -11.53 9.38 -25.74
C VAL A 65 -10.65 8.51 -24.86
N PRO A 66 -9.70 9.07 -24.10
CA PRO A 66 -8.89 8.29 -23.20
C PRO A 66 -9.85 7.53 -22.28
N THR A 67 -9.76 6.20 -22.33
CA THR A 67 -10.49 5.33 -21.40
C THR A 67 -10.00 5.61 -19.99
N ASP A 68 -10.88 5.60 -18.98
CA ASP A 68 -10.54 5.86 -17.57
C ASP A 68 -9.30 5.07 -17.09
N ASP A 69 -9.10 3.85 -17.62
CA ASP A 69 -7.94 3.00 -17.34
C ASP A 69 -6.59 3.61 -17.77
N ALA A 70 -6.55 4.33 -18.90
CA ALA A 70 -5.33 4.94 -19.42
C ALA A 70 -4.91 6.14 -18.55
N GLU A 71 -5.88 6.94 -18.11
CA GLU A 71 -5.63 8.02 -17.17
C GLU A 71 -5.18 7.49 -15.81
N GLN A 72 -5.83 6.45 -15.30
CA GLN A 72 -5.46 5.85 -14.01
C GLN A 72 -4.03 5.28 -14.04
N LYS A 73 -3.67 4.58 -15.13
CA LYS A 73 -2.30 4.07 -15.32
C LYS A 73 -1.28 5.22 -15.36
N THR A 74 -1.62 6.32 -16.01
CA THR A 74 -0.75 7.50 -16.08
C THR A 74 -0.55 8.12 -14.69
N ARG A 75 -1.62 8.28 -13.89
CA ARG A 75 -1.55 8.81 -12.52
C ARG A 75 -0.70 7.91 -11.60
N ARG A 76 -0.87 6.59 -11.72
CA ARG A 76 -0.07 5.59 -10.98
C ARG A 76 1.40 5.64 -11.33
N GLU A 77 1.73 5.70 -12.62
CA GLU A 77 3.12 5.84 -13.08
C GLU A 77 3.75 7.15 -12.57
N ALA A 78 3.00 8.24 -12.63
CA ALA A 78 3.44 9.53 -12.14
C ALA A 78 3.71 9.50 -10.61
N ALA A 79 2.88 8.78 -9.84
CA ALA A 79 3.11 8.56 -8.40
C ALA A 79 4.38 7.72 -8.13
N ARG A 80 4.62 6.65 -8.91
CA ARG A 80 5.86 5.86 -8.86
C ARG A 80 7.09 6.71 -9.14
N GLN A 81 7.04 7.55 -10.18
CA GLN A 81 8.13 8.46 -10.52
C GLN A 81 8.41 9.46 -9.39
N SER A 82 7.38 10.09 -8.82
CA SER A 82 7.55 11.00 -7.67
C SER A 82 8.17 10.29 -6.47
N ALA A 83 7.73 9.08 -6.12
CA ALA A 83 8.28 8.30 -5.02
C ALA A 83 9.77 7.96 -5.24
N ARG A 84 10.15 7.58 -6.46
CA ARG A 84 11.55 7.31 -6.83
C ARG A 84 12.43 8.56 -6.72
N GLN A 85 11.95 9.68 -7.25
CA GLN A 85 12.66 10.97 -7.16
C GLN A 85 12.84 11.40 -5.71
N TYR A 86 11.78 11.31 -4.90
CA TYR A 86 11.85 11.61 -3.47
C TYR A 86 12.84 10.71 -2.74
N ARG A 87 12.79 9.39 -2.97
CA ARG A 87 13.69 8.43 -2.34
C ARG A 87 15.15 8.68 -2.70
N ALA A 88 15.45 8.95 -3.97
CA ALA A 88 16.79 9.27 -4.43
C ALA A 88 17.27 10.63 -3.90
N GLY A 89 16.35 11.59 -3.80
CA GLY A 89 16.61 12.96 -3.36
C GLY A 89 16.80 13.11 -1.86
N ARG A 90 16.02 12.45 -1.02
CA ARG A 90 15.95 12.74 0.43
C ARG A 90 17.27 12.56 1.21
N PHE A 91 18.25 11.86 0.64
CA PHE A 91 19.59 11.69 1.21
C PHE A 91 20.66 12.55 0.51
N ASN A 92 20.28 13.31 -0.50
CA ASN A 92 21.14 14.20 -1.25
C ASN A 92 21.08 15.61 -0.66
N ALA A 93 22.25 16.17 -0.31
CA ALA A 93 22.37 17.50 0.28
C ALA A 93 21.83 18.64 -0.60
N PHE A 94 21.69 18.43 -1.90
CA PHE A 94 21.17 19.40 -2.85
C PHE A 94 19.67 19.23 -3.15
N PHE A 95 19.05 18.18 -2.63
CA PHE A 95 17.62 17.96 -2.83
C PHE A 95 16.82 18.93 -1.98
N ARG A 96 16.03 19.77 -2.65
CA ARG A 96 15.14 20.72 -2.00
C ARG A 96 13.81 20.03 -1.71
N LYS A 97 13.77 19.31 -0.58
CA LYS A 97 12.62 18.51 -0.16
C LYS A 97 11.34 19.36 -0.09
N GLU A 98 11.41 20.53 0.51
CA GLU A 98 10.27 21.41 0.74
C GLU A 98 9.69 21.87 -0.60
N VAL A 99 10.55 22.31 -1.53
CA VAL A 99 10.15 22.72 -2.89
C VAL A 99 9.52 21.56 -3.64
N PHE A 100 10.10 20.36 -3.54
CA PHE A 100 9.55 19.18 -4.19
C PHE A 100 8.15 18.83 -3.66
N VAL A 101 7.94 18.86 -2.34
CA VAL A 101 6.65 18.57 -1.72
C VAL A 101 5.62 19.65 -2.08
N GLU A 102 6.02 20.92 -2.09
CA GLU A 102 5.16 22.03 -2.54
C GLU A 102 4.73 21.86 -4.01
N GLU A 103 5.64 21.48 -4.90
CA GLU A 103 5.33 21.20 -6.30
C GLU A 103 4.37 20.02 -6.44
N LEU A 104 4.59 18.95 -5.66
CA LEU A 104 3.71 17.78 -5.64
C LEU A 104 2.30 18.15 -5.15
N ALA A 105 2.20 19.04 -4.16
CA ALA A 105 0.95 19.54 -3.62
C ALA A 105 0.19 20.45 -4.60
N ARG A 106 0.87 21.15 -5.53
CA ARG A 106 0.19 21.98 -6.57
C ARG A 106 -0.64 21.14 -7.54
N ASP A 107 -0.20 19.93 -7.86
CA ASP A 107 -0.99 18.96 -8.63
C ASP A 107 -2.14 18.35 -7.79
N GLY A 108 -2.13 18.61 -6.48
CA GLY A 108 -3.22 18.43 -5.53
C GLY A 108 -3.72 17.00 -5.39
N ALA A 109 -5.05 16.89 -5.27
CA ALA A 109 -5.75 15.61 -5.06
C ALA A 109 -5.40 14.55 -6.12
N SER A 110 -5.05 14.94 -7.35
CA SER A 110 -4.73 13.98 -8.42
C SER A 110 -3.47 13.15 -8.14
N ARG A 111 -2.43 13.74 -7.53
CA ARG A 111 -1.20 13.04 -7.14
C ARG A 111 -1.42 12.14 -5.94
N ILE A 112 -2.15 12.65 -4.95
CA ILE A 112 -2.54 11.89 -3.76
C ILE A 112 -3.38 10.67 -4.16
N ASP A 113 -4.32 10.84 -5.10
CA ASP A 113 -5.11 9.74 -5.65
C ASP A 113 -4.25 8.72 -6.39
N GLY A 114 -3.22 9.17 -7.12
CA GLY A 114 -2.23 8.30 -7.75
C GLY A 114 -1.45 7.46 -6.73
N LEU A 115 -0.93 8.10 -5.68
CA LEU A 115 -0.24 7.42 -4.56
C LEU A 115 -1.15 6.41 -3.88
N ARG A 116 -2.39 6.81 -3.55
CA ARG A 116 -3.39 5.95 -2.94
C ARG A 116 -3.71 4.75 -3.84
N SER A 117 -3.93 4.97 -5.13
CA SER A 117 -4.27 3.91 -6.09
C SER A 117 -3.14 2.90 -6.26
N GLU A 118 -1.89 3.38 -6.31
CA GLU A 118 -0.72 2.51 -6.41
C GLU A 118 -0.49 1.72 -5.12
N LEU A 119 -0.64 2.35 -3.95
CA LEU A 119 -0.53 1.67 -2.65
C LEU A 119 -1.70 0.71 -2.39
N ALA A 120 -2.88 0.93 -2.97
CA ALA A 120 -3.99 0.00 -2.85
C ALA A 120 -3.78 -1.30 -3.66
N ASP A 121 -2.90 -1.27 -4.67
CA ASP A 121 -2.62 -2.41 -5.54
C ASP A 121 -1.40 -3.21 -5.03
N PRO A 122 -1.59 -4.46 -4.54
CA PRO A 122 -0.50 -5.27 -4.02
C PRO A 122 0.34 -5.95 -5.11
N THR A 123 0.03 -5.77 -6.40
CA THR A 123 0.66 -6.50 -7.51
C THR A 123 2.19 -6.39 -7.52
N ALA A 124 2.74 -5.21 -7.19
CA ALA A 124 4.19 -5.03 -7.10
C ALA A 124 4.83 -5.93 -6.02
N LEU A 125 4.14 -6.19 -4.92
CA LEU A 125 4.62 -7.06 -3.85
C LEU A 125 4.55 -8.55 -4.24
N GLN A 126 3.72 -8.94 -5.21
CA GLN A 126 3.64 -10.33 -5.66
C GLN A 126 4.93 -10.82 -6.33
N GLN A 127 5.80 -9.89 -6.73
CA GLN A 127 7.12 -10.16 -7.29
C GLN A 127 8.17 -10.50 -6.21
N LEU A 128 7.81 -10.42 -4.93
CA LEU A 128 8.71 -10.73 -3.83
C LEU A 128 9.09 -12.22 -3.80
N PRO A 129 10.35 -12.56 -3.53
CA PRO A 129 10.75 -13.94 -3.38
C PRO A 129 10.08 -14.57 -2.15
N ALA A 130 9.87 -15.89 -2.20
CA ALA A 130 9.19 -16.62 -1.13
C ALA A 130 9.88 -16.50 0.24
N ASP A 131 11.21 -16.33 0.22
CA ASP A 131 12.08 -16.15 1.37
C ASP A 131 12.47 -14.68 1.62
N ALA A 132 11.69 -13.72 1.10
CA ALA A 132 11.97 -12.30 1.26
C ALA A 132 12.20 -11.90 2.73
N ARG A 133 13.40 -11.40 3.01
CA ARG A 133 13.78 -10.81 4.30
C ARG A 133 13.87 -9.30 4.15
N PHE A 134 12.82 -8.59 4.53
CA PHE A 134 12.68 -7.15 4.30
C PHE A 134 13.83 -6.31 4.89
N MET A 135 14.30 -6.68 6.09
CA MET A 135 15.36 -5.95 6.78
C MET A 135 16.76 -6.20 6.18
N GLU A 136 17.00 -7.39 5.66
CA GLU A 136 18.30 -7.79 5.11
C GLU A 136 18.44 -7.37 3.65
N ASN A 137 17.44 -7.69 2.82
CA ASN A 137 17.55 -7.61 1.37
C ASN A 137 16.88 -6.36 0.79
N LYS A 138 16.08 -5.63 1.59
CA LYS A 138 15.40 -4.37 1.22
C LYS A 138 14.89 -4.36 -0.23
N PRO A 139 13.94 -5.24 -0.57
CA PRO A 139 13.50 -5.43 -1.95
C PRO A 139 12.90 -4.14 -2.53
N GLU A 140 13.24 -3.83 -3.78
CA GLU A 140 12.87 -2.56 -4.43
C GLU A 140 11.35 -2.27 -4.42
N PRO A 141 10.44 -3.24 -4.66
CA PRO A 141 8.99 -2.99 -4.55
C PRO A 141 8.56 -2.46 -3.18
N VAL A 142 9.23 -2.89 -2.10
CA VAL A 142 8.94 -2.41 -0.75
C VAL A 142 9.52 -1.02 -0.54
N LEU A 143 10.75 -0.77 -0.99
CA LEU A 143 11.38 0.54 -0.87
C LEU A 143 10.61 1.65 -1.62
N GLU A 144 10.09 1.32 -2.80
CA GLU A 144 9.27 2.23 -3.60
C GLU A 144 7.95 2.56 -2.88
N ARG A 145 7.28 1.56 -2.30
CA ARG A 145 6.03 1.75 -1.56
C ARG A 145 6.23 2.48 -0.23
N MET A 146 7.33 2.21 0.49
CA MET A 146 7.71 3.01 1.66
C MET A 146 7.91 4.48 1.29
N ALA A 147 8.57 4.77 0.16
CA ALA A 147 8.74 6.15 -0.30
C ALA A 147 7.41 6.83 -0.68
N MET A 148 6.42 6.09 -1.19
CA MET A 148 5.06 6.62 -1.39
C MET A 148 4.37 6.96 -0.06
N ILE A 149 4.54 6.12 0.96
CA ILE A 149 4.04 6.40 2.31
C ILE A 149 4.78 7.59 2.92
N ASP A 150 6.09 7.77 2.65
CA ASP A 150 6.83 8.99 3.00
C ASP A 150 6.18 10.21 2.37
N LEU A 151 5.90 10.18 1.07
CA LEU A 151 5.26 11.30 0.40
C LEU A 151 3.86 11.62 0.95
N LEU A 152 3.03 10.62 1.21
CA LEU A 152 1.73 10.85 1.85
C LEU A 152 1.89 11.54 3.22
N PHE A 153 2.88 11.12 4.00
CA PHE A 153 3.17 11.73 5.30
C PHE A 153 3.66 13.17 5.18
N GLU A 154 4.54 13.48 4.22
CA GLU A 154 4.99 14.87 3.99
C GLU A 154 3.86 15.80 3.55
N LEU A 155 2.87 15.28 2.83
CA LEU A 155 1.69 16.04 2.37
C LEU A 155 0.62 16.19 3.46
N ALA A 156 0.47 15.20 4.34
CA ALA A 156 -0.61 15.10 5.32
C ALA A 156 -0.84 16.34 6.23
N PRO A 157 0.19 17.11 6.66
CA PRO A 157 -0.02 18.32 7.47
C PRO A 157 -0.85 19.39 6.76
N ASN A 158 -0.69 19.52 5.44
CA ASN A 158 -1.33 20.58 4.65
C ASN A 158 -2.47 20.07 3.77
N GLU A 159 -2.47 18.77 3.45
CA GLU A 159 -3.41 18.14 2.52
C GLU A 159 -4.33 17.15 3.25
N PRO A 160 -5.60 17.50 3.53
CA PRO A 160 -6.58 16.58 4.12
C PRO A 160 -6.74 15.29 3.31
N ALA A 161 -6.69 15.39 1.99
CA ALA A 161 -6.78 14.23 1.09
C ALA A 161 -5.66 13.20 1.34
N ALA A 162 -4.46 13.63 1.78
CA ALA A 162 -3.38 12.72 2.11
C ALA A 162 -3.67 11.97 3.43
N ARG A 163 -4.23 12.64 4.44
CA ARG A 163 -4.71 11.99 5.68
C ARG A 163 -5.82 10.98 5.39
N ASP A 164 -6.76 11.33 4.51
CA ASP A 164 -7.83 10.43 4.07
C ASP A 164 -7.29 9.22 3.32
N ALA A 165 -6.30 9.41 2.44
CA ALA A 165 -5.62 8.33 1.74
C ALA A 165 -4.90 7.39 2.73
N MET A 166 -4.14 7.94 3.69
CA MET A 166 -3.47 7.13 4.71
C MET A 166 -4.47 6.32 5.55
N THR A 167 -5.57 6.95 5.95
CA THR A 167 -6.66 6.30 6.70
C THR A 167 -7.29 5.17 5.89
N SER A 168 -7.65 5.43 4.62
CA SER A 168 -8.25 4.44 3.73
C SER A 168 -7.31 3.24 3.50
N LEU A 169 -6.01 3.48 3.34
CA LEU A 169 -5.01 2.43 3.15
C LEU A 169 -4.76 1.64 4.45
N ALA A 170 -4.79 2.30 5.61
CA ALA A 170 -4.67 1.61 6.91
C ALA A 170 -5.86 0.67 7.17
N LEU A 171 -7.06 1.07 6.77
CA LEU A 171 -8.31 0.30 6.96
C LEU A 171 -8.57 -0.75 5.89
N SER A 172 -7.87 -0.73 4.75
CA SER A 172 -8.11 -1.69 3.67
C SER A 172 -7.92 -3.14 4.14
N PRO A 173 -8.80 -4.09 3.77
CA PRO A 173 -8.61 -5.49 4.16
C PRO A 173 -7.38 -6.08 3.45
N ILE A 174 -6.62 -6.92 4.15
CA ILE A 174 -5.56 -7.74 3.54
C ILE A 174 -6.19 -9.01 3.02
N ASP A 175 -6.08 -9.26 1.72
CA ASP A 175 -6.62 -10.48 1.10
C ASP A 175 -5.92 -11.74 1.65
N SER A 176 -6.73 -12.64 2.19
CA SER A 176 -6.30 -13.92 2.75
C SER A 176 -5.67 -14.86 1.72
N GLY A 177 -5.96 -14.69 0.43
CA GLY A 177 -5.40 -15.48 -0.68
C GLY A 177 -3.98 -15.09 -1.09
N LEU A 178 -3.45 -13.98 -0.58
CA LEU A 178 -2.09 -13.52 -0.89
C LEU A 178 -1.02 -14.40 -0.24
N SER A 179 0.17 -14.44 -0.86
CA SER A 179 1.32 -15.14 -0.30
C SER A 179 1.79 -14.49 1.01
N GLU A 180 2.41 -15.27 1.90
CA GLU A 180 2.89 -14.78 3.20
C GLU A 180 3.86 -13.59 3.09
N PRO A 181 4.83 -13.54 2.16
CA PRO A 181 5.66 -12.35 1.95
C PRO A 181 4.85 -11.11 1.64
N VAL A 182 3.84 -11.21 0.76
CA VAL A 182 2.98 -10.08 0.40
C VAL A 182 2.19 -9.59 1.60
N LYS A 183 1.58 -10.51 2.36
CA LYS A 183 0.84 -10.16 3.58
C LYS A 183 1.74 -9.44 4.60
N LYS A 184 2.96 -9.93 4.81
CA LYS A 184 3.93 -9.29 5.70
C LYS A 184 4.29 -7.88 5.22
N GLY A 185 4.49 -7.69 3.91
CA GLY A 185 4.71 -6.37 3.31
C GLY A 185 3.55 -5.42 3.60
N LEU A 186 2.31 -5.86 3.35
CA LEU A 186 1.10 -5.06 3.59
C LEU A 186 0.88 -4.76 5.08
N VAL A 187 1.21 -5.69 5.99
CA VAL A 187 1.18 -5.42 7.44
C VAL A 187 2.21 -4.35 7.80
N GLY A 188 3.42 -4.41 7.24
CA GLY A 188 4.45 -3.38 7.42
C GLY A 188 4.01 -2.01 6.92
N GLU A 189 3.35 -1.93 5.77
CA GLU A 189 2.81 -0.68 5.26
C GLU A 189 1.72 -0.10 6.17
N LYS A 190 0.82 -0.94 6.69
CA LYS A 190 -0.19 -0.49 7.67
C LYS A 190 0.43 -0.02 8.97
N TYR A 191 1.53 -0.65 9.40
CA TYR A 191 2.32 -0.20 10.54
C TYR A 191 2.85 1.21 10.28
N ASP A 192 3.54 1.43 9.17
CA ASP A 192 4.11 2.74 8.83
C ASP A 192 3.04 3.82 8.67
N LEU A 193 1.92 3.49 8.02
CA LEU A 193 0.78 4.40 7.85
C LEU A 193 0.20 4.83 9.19
N LEU A 194 -0.06 3.89 10.10
CA LEU A 194 -0.66 4.22 11.39
C LEU A 194 0.32 4.98 12.30
N PHE A 195 1.59 4.57 12.31
CA PHE A 195 2.67 5.25 13.02
C PHE A 195 2.77 6.72 12.61
N ARG A 196 2.73 6.99 11.30
CA ARG A 196 2.84 8.35 10.75
C ARG A 196 1.57 9.16 10.90
N LEU A 197 0.41 8.54 10.73
CA LEU A 197 -0.87 9.20 10.96
C LEU A 197 -0.94 9.72 12.39
N ALA A 198 -0.45 8.95 13.37
CA ALA A 198 -0.41 9.37 14.78
C ALA A 198 0.50 10.59 15.03
N GLN A 199 1.52 10.80 14.20
CA GLN A 199 2.39 11.97 14.29
C GLN A 199 1.74 13.24 13.74
N VAL A 200 0.88 13.11 12.73
CA VAL A 200 0.19 14.26 12.11
C VAL A 200 -1.13 14.58 12.81
N ASP A 201 -1.91 13.54 13.14
CA ASP A 201 -3.26 13.66 13.68
C ASP A 201 -3.53 12.51 14.68
N ARG A 202 -3.24 12.77 15.95
CA ARG A 202 -3.31 11.79 17.05
C ARG A 202 -4.69 11.16 17.18
N GLN A 203 -5.75 11.98 17.10
CA GLN A 203 -7.11 11.51 17.27
C GLN A 203 -7.55 10.67 16.08
N LEU A 204 -7.28 11.14 14.85
CA LEU A 204 -7.60 10.38 13.64
C LEU A 204 -6.89 9.02 13.62
N ALA A 205 -5.66 8.93 14.13
CA ALA A 205 -4.95 7.66 14.24
C ALA A 205 -5.61 6.68 15.23
N VAL A 206 -6.03 7.16 16.41
CA VAL A 206 -6.76 6.35 17.40
C VAL A 206 -8.10 5.87 16.84
N ASP A 207 -8.84 6.75 16.18
CA ASP A 207 -10.13 6.42 15.55
C ASP A 207 -9.94 5.40 14.42
N THR A 208 -8.87 5.55 13.65
CA THR A 208 -8.50 4.61 12.58
C THR A 208 -8.13 3.24 13.14
N TYR A 209 -7.31 3.17 14.20
CA TYR A 209 -6.98 1.91 14.86
C TYR A 209 -8.24 1.21 15.42
N THR A 210 -9.13 1.97 16.04
CA THR A 210 -10.36 1.44 16.66
C THR A 210 -11.27 0.78 15.62
N ARG A 211 -11.31 1.32 14.40
CA ARG A 211 -12.10 0.81 13.26
C ARG A 211 -11.51 -0.45 12.60
N LEU A 212 -10.32 -0.92 12.98
CA LEU A 212 -9.77 -2.16 12.42
C LEU A 212 -10.58 -3.39 12.89
N ASP A 213 -11.14 -4.17 11.97
CA ASP A 213 -11.97 -5.33 12.35
C ASP A 213 -11.16 -6.55 12.78
N ASN A 214 -9.95 -6.71 12.25
CA ASN A 214 -9.13 -7.91 12.49
C ASN A 214 -8.36 -7.80 13.82
N PRO A 215 -8.66 -8.63 14.83
CA PRO A 215 -8.03 -8.53 16.16
C PRO A 215 -6.54 -8.87 16.13
N ARG A 216 -6.10 -9.78 15.25
CA ARG A 216 -4.66 -10.09 15.10
C ARG A 216 -3.90 -8.90 14.52
N LEU A 217 -4.48 -8.25 13.50
CA LEU A 217 -3.90 -7.05 12.92
C LEU A 217 -3.88 -5.90 13.93
N LYS A 218 -4.96 -5.68 14.68
CA LYS A 218 -4.99 -4.72 15.80
C LYS A 218 -3.84 -4.96 16.78
N SER A 219 -3.66 -6.20 17.23
CA SER A 219 -2.55 -6.53 18.14
C SER A 219 -1.18 -6.17 17.58
N LEU A 220 -0.95 -6.40 16.27
CA LEU A 220 0.32 -6.07 15.61
C LEU A 220 0.53 -4.56 15.43
N LEU A 221 -0.56 -3.82 15.18
CA LEU A 221 -0.50 -2.38 14.91
C LEU A 221 -0.55 -1.52 16.18
N ARG A 222 -0.85 -2.11 17.35
CA ARG A 222 -0.90 -1.38 18.63
C ARG A 222 0.41 -0.69 18.94
N GLU A 223 1.53 -1.37 18.72
CA GLU A 223 2.87 -0.80 18.93
C GLU A 223 3.14 0.39 17.99
N ALA A 224 2.70 0.29 16.73
CA ALA A 224 2.80 1.39 15.76
C ALA A 224 2.08 2.64 16.24
N LEU A 225 0.85 2.48 16.75
CA LEU A 225 0.04 3.58 17.28
C LEU A 225 0.73 4.21 18.50
N MET A 226 1.12 3.40 19.47
CA MET A 226 1.75 3.91 20.70
C MET A 226 3.07 4.63 20.40
N ALA A 227 3.91 4.05 19.55
CA ALA A 227 5.16 4.66 19.12
C ALA A 227 4.91 5.96 18.35
N GLY A 228 3.94 5.98 17.43
CA GLY A 228 3.61 7.17 16.65
C GLY A 228 3.07 8.31 17.51
N LEU A 229 2.23 8.01 18.50
CA LEU A 229 1.77 8.99 19.48
C LEU A 229 2.92 9.55 20.32
N ALA A 230 3.85 8.71 20.77
CA ALA A 230 5.02 9.18 21.51
C ALA A 230 5.91 10.11 20.66
N GLU A 231 6.19 9.73 19.41
CA GLU A 231 6.97 10.53 18.46
C GLU A 231 6.27 11.84 18.05
N SER A 232 4.94 11.88 18.14
CA SER A 232 4.17 13.13 17.96
C SER A 232 4.38 14.16 19.09
N GLY A 233 5.12 13.79 20.14
CA GLY A 233 5.34 14.60 21.34
C GLY A 233 4.27 14.42 22.43
N ALA A 234 3.43 13.38 22.35
CA ALA A 234 2.49 13.08 23.42
C ALA A 234 3.22 12.53 24.65
N SER A 235 2.86 12.99 25.84
CA SER A 235 3.44 12.48 27.08
C SER A 235 3.01 11.02 27.35
N PRO A 236 3.77 10.23 28.14
CA PRO A 236 3.36 8.86 28.48
C PRO A 236 1.95 8.77 29.09
N ALA A 237 1.57 9.75 29.92
CA ALA A 237 0.23 9.82 30.52
C ALA A 237 -0.87 10.14 29.49
N GLU A 238 -0.55 10.95 28.47
CA GLU A 238 -1.46 11.25 27.38
C GLU A 238 -1.65 10.03 26.48
N VAL A 239 -0.56 9.37 26.07
CA VAL A 239 -0.62 8.10 25.31
C VAL A 239 -1.48 7.09 26.06
N GLN A 240 -1.23 6.88 27.35
CA GLN A 240 -2.02 5.97 28.18
C GLN A 240 -3.51 6.33 28.19
N ARG A 241 -3.85 7.62 28.34
CA ARG A 241 -5.24 8.11 28.33
C ARG A 241 -5.92 7.86 26.99
N MET A 242 -5.23 8.16 25.88
CA MET A 242 -5.76 7.98 24.53
C MET A 242 -5.94 6.51 24.18
N THR A 243 -5.10 5.61 24.71
CA THR A 243 -5.16 4.18 24.39
C THR A 243 -5.85 3.31 25.46
N ALA A 244 -6.35 3.90 26.55
CA ALA A 244 -6.88 3.14 27.70
C ALA A 244 -8.09 2.25 27.36
N HIS A 245 -8.84 2.61 26.32
CA HIS A 245 -10.05 1.91 25.88
C HIS A 245 -9.81 0.94 24.71
N LEU A 246 -8.55 0.83 24.26
CA LEU A 246 -8.11 0.01 23.12
C LEU A 246 -7.58 -1.36 23.55
#